data_AF-A0A3S4JSJ7-F1
#
_entry.id   AF-A0A3S4JSJ7-F1
#
_cell.length_a   1.000
_cell.length_b   1.000
_cell.length_c   1.000
_cell.angle_alpha   90.00
_cell.angle_beta   90.00
_cell.angle_gamma   90.00
#
_symmetry.space_group_name_H-M   'P 1'
#
loop_
_entity.id
_entity.type
_entity.pdbx_description
1 polymer ?
#
loop_
_entity_poly.entity_id
_entity_poly.type
_entity_poly.pdbx_seq_one_letter_code
_entity_poly.pdbx_strand_id
1 'polypeptide(L)'
;MNKSIRGRKAAPAQKADLYQQVTDKIIAALGKGVPPWRRPWRSAQNVHGSALPVNATTGRHYSGVNIPLLWMSAEERGFPSDRWLTYQQAKAVGGQVRKGETSSMAIIYKPFEKQATDGNDNKLFDKDGNPVMESLAMLKPLQTFQCRPV
;
A
#
# COMPACT_ATOMS: atom_id res chain seq x y z
N MET A 1 35.52 17.19 32.63
CA MET A 1 35.70 15.95 31.85
C MET A 1 34.44 15.73 31.02
N ASN A 2 34.47 16.05 29.73
CA ASN A 2 33.29 16.03 28.85
C ASN A 2 33.18 14.66 28.17
N LYS A 3 32.15 13.87 28.49
CA LYS A 3 31.81 12.66 27.72
C LYS A 3 30.85 13.05 26.60
N SER A 4 31.39 13.17 25.39
CA SER A 4 30.60 13.28 24.15
C SER A 4 29.94 11.92 23.87
N ILE A 5 28.61 11.86 23.98
CA ILE A 5 27.83 10.69 23.56
C ILE A 5 27.54 10.89 22.07
N ARG A 6 28.37 10.31 21.21
CA ARG A 6 28.05 10.18 19.78
C ARG A 6 26.86 9.24 19.64
N GLY A 7 25.69 9.80 19.30
CA GLY A 7 24.50 9.03 18.98
C GLY A 7 24.77 8.03 17.84
N ARG A 8 24.50 6.75 18.08
CA ARG A 8 24.61 5.68 17.09
C ARG A 8 23.54 5.95 16.02
N LYS A 9 23.95 6.30 14.79
CA LYS A 9 23.03 6.44 13.65
C LYS A 9 22.45 5.04 13.37
N ALA A 10 21.15 4.86 13.60
CA ALA A 10 20.48 3.59 13.35
C ALA A 10 20.50 3.26 11.85
N ALA A 11 20.77 2.01 11.49
CA ALA A 11 20.75 1.53 10.12
C ALA A 11 19.33 1.63 9.51
N PRO A 12 19.19 1.83 8.19
CA PRO A 12 17.89 1.96 7.54
C PRO A 12 17.19 0.60 7.48
N ALA A 13 16.40 0.28 8.50
CA ALA A 13 15.45 -0.83 8.47
C ALA A 13 14.07 -0.32 8.02
N GLN A 14 13.42 -1.01 7.05
CA GLN A 14 11.95 -1.16 6.87
C GLN A 14 11.48 -1.39 5.42
N LYS A 15 12.31 -1.19 4.37
CA LYS A 15 11.86 -1.39 2.97
C LYS A 15 11.74 -2.86 2.53
N ALA A 16 12.66 -3.72 2.98
CA ALA A 16 12.71 -5.13 2.60
C ALA A 16 11.49 -5.93 3.11
N ASP A 17 10.88 -5.49 4.20
CA ASP A 17 9.80 -6.20 4.88
C ASP A 17 8.46 -6.12 4.12
N LEU A 18 8.13 -4.97 3.50
CA LEU A 18 6.85 -4.83 2.79
C LEU A 18 6.73 -5.75 1.57
N TYR A 19 7.81 -5.91 0.80
CA TYR A 19 7.84 -6.84 -0.33
C TYR A 19 7.63 -8.28 0.12
N GLN A 20 8.29 -8.66 1.22
CA GLN A 20 8.17 -9.99 1.79
C GLN A 20 6.74 -10.25 2.29
N GLN A 21 6.16 -9.32 3.06
CA GLN A 21 4.79 -9.44 3.56
C GLN A 21 3.75 -9.63 2.45
N VAL A 22 3.89 -8.89 1.34
CA VAL A 22 2.98 -9.03 0.19
C VAL A 22 3.18 -10.38 -0.49
N THR A 23 4.44 -10.79 -0.67
CA THR A 23 4.80 -12.09 -1.27
C THR A 23 4.26 -13.25 -0.44
N ASP A 24 4.46 -13.22 0.87
CA ASP A 24 4.00 -14.27 1.79
C ASP A 24 2.48 -14.42 1.76
N LYS A 25 1.74 -13.30 1.71
CA LYS A 25 0.28 -13.33 1.54
C LYS A 25 -0.14 -14.00 0.24
N ILE A 26 0.55 -13.69 -0.87
CA ILE A 26 0.26 -14.29 -2.17
C ILE A 26 0.58 -15.78 -2.15
N ILE A 27 1.73 -16.19 -1.59
CA ILE A 27 2.11 -17.60 -1.45
C ILE A 27 1.07 -18.34 -0.60
N ALA A 28 0.63 -17.76 0.52
CA ALA A 28 -0.38 -18.36 1.38
C ALA A 28 -1.73 -18.54 0.65
N ALA A 29 -2.14 -17.56 -0.16
CA ALA A 29 -3.36 -17.67 -0.98
C ALA A 29 -3.22 -18.77 -2.05
N LEU A 30 -2.07 -18.83 -2.72
CA LEU A 30 -1.78 -19.89 -3.70
C LEU A 30 -1.78 -21.28 -3.06
N GLY A 31 -1.27 -21.42 -1.83
CA GLY A 31 -1.31 -22.66 -1.06
C GLY A 31 -2.73 -23.15 -0.76
N LYS A 32 -3.73 -22.26 -0.75
CA LYS A 32 -5.16 -22.60 -0.61
C LYS A 32 -5.80 -23.02 -1.94
N GLY A 33 -5.04 -23.11 -3.03
CA GLY A 33 -5.51 -23.53 -4.36
C GLY A 33 -6.22 -22.42 -5.15
N VAL A 34 -6.17 -21.18 -4.67
CA VAL A 34 -6.90 -20.04 -5.25
C VAL A 34 -5.90 -18.96 -5.66
N PRO A 35 -5.69 -18.76 -6.97
CA PRO A 35 -4.85 -17.65 -7.44
C PRO A 35 -5.48 -16.31 -7.03
N PRO A 36 -4.79 -15.44 -6.27
CA PRO A 36 -5.41 -14.27 -5.65
C PRO A 36 -5.81 -13.17 -6.66
N TRP A 37 -5.26 -13.22 -7.88
CA TRP A 37 -5.67 -12.37 -9.01
C TRP A 37 -6.87 -12.93 -9.78
N ARG A 38 -7.37 -14.12 -9.42
CA ARG A 38 -8.61 -14.69 -9.95
C ARG A 38 -9.67 -14.64 -8.85
N ARG A 39 -10.85 -14.12 -9.18
CA ARG A 39 -11.99 -14.06 -8.28
C ARG A 39 -13.21 -14.81 -8.83
N PRO A 40 -13.08 -16.11 -9.14
CA PRO A 40 -14.08 -16.85 -9.94
C PRO A 40 -15.48 -16.93 -9.30
N TRP A 41 -15.60 -16.81 -7.98
CA TRP A 41 -16.88 -16.97 -7.25
C TRP A 41 -17.71 -15.68 -7.11
N ARG A 42 -17.20 -14.49 -7.47
CA ARG A 42 -17.95 -13.21 -7.34
C ARG A 42 -18.47 -12.64 -8.66
N SER A 43 -18.28 -13.32 -9.78
CA SER A 43 -18.62 -12.79 -11.12
C SER A 43 -20.09 -12.96 -11.55
N ALA A 44 -21.01 -13.44 -10.71
CA ALA A 44 -22.38 -13.74 -11.15
C ALA A 44 -23.52 -13.27 -10.26
N GLN A 45 -23.28 -12.82 -9.03
CA GLN A 45 -24.37 -12.53 -8.08
C GLN A 45 -24.18 -11.16 -7.40
N ASN A 46 -24.94 -10.18 -7.90
CA ASN A 46 -25.44 -9.04 -7.15
C ASN A 46 -24.39 -8.12 -6.48
N VAL A 47 -23.51 -7.47 -7.26
CA VAL A 47 -22.76 -6.32 -6.77
C VAL A 47 -22.94 -5.14 -7.72
N HIS A 48 -23.60 -4.08 -7.24
CA HIS A 48 -23.62 -2.78 -7.91
C HIS A 48 -22.23 -2.13 -7.84
N GLY A 49 -21.38 -2.44 -8.81
CA GLY A 49 -20.04 -1.88 -8.95
C GLY A 49 -19.14 -2.79 -9.78
N SER A 50 -18.18 -2.19 -10.49
CA SER A 50 -17.13 -2.93 -11.19
C SER A 50 -16.51 -3.97 -10.24
N ALA A 51 -16.22 -5.19 -10.73
CA ALA A 51 -15.64 -6.28 -9.94
C ALA A 51 -14.31 -5.92 -9.23
N LEU A 52 -13.72 -4.77 -9.57
CA LEU A 52 -12.46 -4.28 -9.03
C LEU A 52 -12.66 -3.44 -7.75
N PRO A 53 -11.73 -3.52 -6.79
CA PRO A 53 -11.70 -2.60 -5.65
C PRO A 53 -11.63 -1.15 -6.11
N VAL A 54 -12.44 -0.28 -5.51
CA VAL A 54 -12.49 1.15 -5.84
C VAL A 54 -12.25 2.01 -4.62
N ASN A 55 -11.62 3.18 -4.81
CA ASN A 55 -11.62 4.19 -3.76
C ASN A 55 -13.01 4.82 -3.66
N ALA A 56 -13.63 4.72 -2.48
CA ALA A 56 -15.01 5.14 -2.27
C ALA A 56 -15.23 6.64 -2.48
N THR A 57 -14.21 7.47 -2.23
CA THR A 57 -14.31 8.93 -2.34
C THR A 57 -14.01 9.44 -3.74
N THR A 58 -13.02 8.87 -4.43
CA THR A 58 -12.61 9.34 -5.77
C THR A 58 -13.22 8.54 -6.91
N GLY A 59 -13.83 7.38 -6.63
CA GLY A 59 -14.36 6.46 -7.64
C GLY A 59 -13.29 5.71 -8.45
N ARG A 60 -12.00 6.02 -8.27
CA ARG A 60 -10.91 5.41 -9.04
C ARG A 60 -10.71 3.96 -8.64
N HIS A 61 -10.53 3.08 -9.61
CA HIS A 61 -10.17 1.69 -9.37
C HIS A 61 -8.75 1.59 -8.81
N TYR A 62 -8.55 0.69 -7.86
CA TYR A 62 -7.21 0.24 -7.48
C TYR A 62 -6.62 -0.60 -8.61
N SER A 63 -5.30 -0.63 -8.71
CA SER A 63 -4.56 -1.30 -9.77
C SER A 63 -3.41 -2.15 -9.23
N GLY A 64 -2.91 -3.06 -10.08
CA GLY A 64 -1.77 -3.91 -9.78
C GLY A 64 -2.00 -4.76 -8.53
N VAL A 65 -1.00 -4.82 -7.66
CA VAL A 65 -1.01 -5.65 -6.45
C VAL A 65 -2.10 -5.29 -5.45
N ASN A 66 -2.67 -4.08 -5.52
CA ASN A 66 -3.76 -3.68 -4.64
C ASN A 66 -5.05 -4.45 -4.91
N ILE A 67 -5.29 -4.90 -6.14
CA ILE A 67 -6.48 -5.67 -6.49
C ILE A 67 -6.52 -6.98 -5.69
N PRO A 68 -5.54 -7.90 -5.81
CA PRO A 68 -5.54 -9.14 -5.05
C PRO A 68 -5.48 -8.90 -3.54
N LEU A 69 -4.70 -7.91 -3.06
CA LEU A 69 -4.61 -7.61 -1.62
C LEU A 69 -5.95 -7.24 -1.00
N LEU A 70 -6.71 -6.36 -1.66
CA LEU A 70 -8.02 -5.93 -1.18
C LEU A 70 -9.07 -7.02 -1.34
N TRP A 71 -9.03 -7.80 -2.42
CA TRP A 71 -9.92 -8.94 -2.61
C TRP A 71 -9.75 -10.03 -1.56
N MET A 72 -8.51 -10.41 -1.25
CA MET A 72 -8.21 -11.36 -0.17
C MET A 72 -8.72 -10.83 1.17
N SER A 73 -8.48 -9.55 1.49
CA SER A 73 -8.99 -8.98 2.73
C SER A 73 -10.52 -8.98 2.81
N ALA A 74 -11.20 -8.65 1.71
CA ALA A 74 -12.66 -8.71 1.66
C ALA A 74 -13.19 -10.14 1.82
N GLU A 75 -12.50 -11.14 1.31
CA GLU A 75 -12.88 -12.54 1.47
C GLU A 75 -12.67 -13.03 2.90
N GLU A 76 -11.46 -12.84 3.44
CA GLU A 76 -11.11 -13.23 4.82
C GLU A 76 -12.06 -12.65 5.87
N ARG A 77 -12.60 -11.46 5.60
CA ARG A 77 -13.44 -10.71 6.56
C ARG A 77 -14.91 -10.62 6.14
N GLY A 78 -15.32 -11.33 5.09
CA GLY A 78 -16.71 -11.38 4.63
C GLY A 78 -17.29 -10.02 4.20
N PHE A 79 -16.48 -9.13 3.65
CA PHE A 79 -16.92 -7.80 3.27
C PHE A 79 -17.81 -7.82 2.02
N PRO A 80 -18.99 -7.18 2.04
CA PRO A 80 -19.96 -7.27 0.95
C PRO A 80 -19.62 -6.36 -0.25
N SER A 81 -18.91 -5.25 -0.02
CA SER A 81 -18.64 -4.21 -1.03
C SER A 81 -17.14 -4.06 -1.31
N ASP A 82 -16.82 -3.74 -2.57
CA ASP A 82 -15.46 -3.46 -3.06
C ASP A 82 -15.08 -1.97 -2.96
N ARG A 83 -15.80 -1.19 -2.15
CA ARG A 83 -15.48 0.23 -1.89
C ARG A 83 -14.59 0.38 -0.66
N TRP A 84 -13.45 1.03 -0.84
CA TRP A 84 -12.41 1.19 0.18
C TRP A 84 -12.01 2.65 0.36
N LEU A 85 -11.64 3.02 1.57
CA LEU A 85 -11.20 4.38 1.88
C LEU A 85 -10.20 4.38 3.04
N THR A 86 -9.42 5.45 3.16
CA THR A 86 -8.58 5.65 4.35
C THR A 86 -9.43 6.16 5.52
N TYR A 87 -8.90 6.07 6.75
CA TYR A 87 -9.56 6.67 7.92
C TYR A 87 -9.85 8.17 7.73
N GLN A 88 -8.89 8.91 7.18
CA GLN A 88 -9.05 10.34 6.92
C GLN A 88 -10.13 10.62 5.88
N GLN A 89 -10.22 9.79 4.83
CA GLN A 89 -11.30 9.87 3.86
C GLN A 89 -12.66 9.60 4.50
N ALA A 90 -12.76 8.64 5.43
CA ALA A 90 -13.99 8.32 6.16
C ALA A 90 -14.49 9.55 6.90
N LYS A 91 -13.59 10.13 7.71
CA LYS A 91 -13.88 11.32 8.51
C LYS A 91 -14.29 12.51 7.64
N ALA A 92 -13.62 12.71 6.51
CA ALA A 92 -13.90 13.83 5.60
C ALA A 92 -15.31 13.77 4.98
N VAL A 93 -15.85 12.57 4.77
CA VAL A 93 -17.22 12.39 4.24
C VAL A 93 -18.26 12.17 5.34
N GLY A 94 -17.93 12.48 6.60
CA GLY A 94 -18.84 12.32 7.74
C GLY A 94 -19.02 10.87 8.22
N GLY A 95 -18.24 9.92 7.68
CA GLY A 95 -18.23 8.53 8.12
C GLY A 95 -17.31 8.30 9.32
N GLN A 96 -17.56 7.21 10.04
CA GLN A 96 -16.76 6.81 11.19
C GLN A 96 -16.33 5.34 11.06
N VAL A 97 -15.03 5.07 11.25
CA VAL A 97 -14.54 3.70 11.38
C VAL A 97 -15.03 3.14 12.72
N ARG A 98 -15.67 1.97 12.69
CA ARG A 98 -16.23 1.31 13.88
C ARG A 98 -15.11 0.99 14.88
N LYS A 99 -15.44 1.09 16.17
CA LYS A 99 -14.51 0.72 17.24
C LYS A 99 -14.13 -0.76 17.10
N GLY A 100 -12.83 -1.05 17.12
CA GLY A 100 -12.31 -2.42 16.97
C GLY A 100 -12.14 -2.89 15.52
N GLU A 101 -12.53 -2.10 14.53
CA GLU A 101 -12.29 -2.44 13.12
C GLU A 101 -10.79 -2.35 12.80
N THR A 102 -10.23 -3.39 12.18
CA THR A 102 -8.84 -3.40 11.71
C THR A 102 -8.75 -2.92 10.26
N SER A 103 -7.62 -2.33 9.88
CA SER A 103 -7.40 -1.90 8.50
C SER A 103 -7.01 -3.06 7.58
N SER A 104 -7.21 -2.86 6.29
CA SER A 104 -6.68 -3.68 5.21
C SER A 104 -5.51 -2.96 4.55
N MET A 105 -4.48 -3.70 4.15
CA MET A 105 -3.29 -3.12 3.55
C MET A 105 -3.45 -3.00 2.03
N ALA A 106 -3.34 -1.78 1.54
CA ALA A 106 -3.01 -1.47 0.15
C ALA A 106 -1.59 -0.88 0.09
N ILE A 107 -1.07 -0.67 -1.11
CA ILE A 107 0.27 -0.18 -1.42
C ILE A 107 0.16 1.05 -2.31
N ILE A 108 0.78 2.14 -1.89
CA ILE A 108 1.03 3.30 -2.75
C ILE A 108 2.37 3.09 -3.43
N TYR A 109 2.36 3.06 -4.75
CA TYR A 109 3.55 3.14 -5.59
C TYR A 109 3.63 4.53 -6.22
N LYS A 110 4.73 5.24 -5.99
CA LYS A 110 5.01 6.53 -6.62
C LYS A 110 6.48 6.63 -7.00
N PRO A 111 6.82 6.68 -8.30
CA PRO A 111 8.18 7.03 -8.71
C PRO A 111 8.47 8.48 -8.35
N PHE A 112 9.70 8.77 -7.96
CA PHE A 112 10.16 10.12 -7.70
C PHE A 112 11.65 10.24 -8.04
N GLU A 113 12.06 11.43 -8.44
CA GLU A 113 13.46 11.73 -8.73
C GLU A 113 14.11 12.33 -7.50
N LYS A 114 15.34 11.90 -7.24
CA LYS A 114 16.19 12.44 -6.17
C LYS A 114 17.56 12.73 -6.75
N GLN A 115 18.19 13.82 -6.33
CA GLN A 115 19.59 14.04 -6.66
C GLN A 115 20.43 12.89 -6.09
N ALA A 116 21.23 12.27 -6.96
CA ALA A 116 22.09 11.16 -6.62
C ALA A 116 23.17 11.60 -5.63
N THR A 117 23.56 10.68 -4.75
CA THR A 117 24.61 10.92 -3.75
C THR A 117 25.68 9.85 -3.84
N ASP A 118 26.93 10.21 -3.55
CA ASP A 118 28.02 9.25 -3.42
C ASP A 118 27.91 8.41 -2.12
N GLY A 119 28.85 7.50 -1.91
CA GLY A 119 28.91 6.67 -0.69
C GLY A 119 29.15 7.45 0.62
N ASN A 120 29.44 8.75 0.54
CA ASN A 120 29.66 9.67 1.65
C ASN A 120 28.52 10.71 1.79
N ASP A 121 27.36 10.49 1.16
CA ASP A 121 26.20 11.39 1.14
C ASP A 121 26.44 12.74 0.41
N ASN A 122 27.52 12.89 -0.38
CA ASN A 122 27.73 14.11 -1.17
C ASN A 122 26.90 14.08 -2.46
N LYS A 123 26.33 15.23 -2.82
CA LYS A 123 25.56 15.41 -4.05
C LYS A 123 26.44 15.22 -5.29
N LEU A 124 25.97 14.39 -6.23
CA LEU A 124 26.64 14.15 -7.50
C LEU A 124 26.25 15.20 -8.54
N PHE A 125 27.25 15.60 -9.33
CA PHE A 125 27.14 16.49 -10.46
C PHE A 125 27.82 15.85 -11.67
N ASP A 126 27.30 16.10 -12.87
CA ASP A 126 27.89 15.65 -14.12
C ASP A 126 29.13 16.51 -14.50
N LYS A 127 29.74 16.20 -15.64
CA LYS A 127 30.93 16.92 -16.14
C LYS A 127 30.66 18.39 -16.47
N ASP A 128 29.40 18.74 -16.68
CA ASP A 128 28.93 20.08 -17.03
C ASP A 128 28.44 20.86 -15.79
N GLY A 129 28.49 20.26 -14.60
CA GLY A 129 28.09 20.86 -13.34
C GLY A 129 26.59 20.75 -13.03
N ASN A 130 25.81 19.99 -13.80
CA ASN A 130 24.39 19.76 -13.53
C ASN A 130 24.21 18.66 -12.48
N PRO A 131 23.16 18.73 -11.65
CA PRO A 131 22.87 17.69 -10.67
C PRO A 131 22.52 16.36 -11.35
N VAL A 132 23.21 15.29 -10.98
CA VAL A 132 22.84 13.94 -11.43
C VAL A 132 21.58 13.52 -10.69
N MET A 133 20.52 13.20 -11.43
CA MET A 133 19.25 12.73 -10.88
C MET A 133 19.14 11.21 -10.98
N GLU A 134 18.66 10.58 -9.92
CA GLU A 134 18.35 9.15 -9.87
C GLU A 134 16.82 8.97 -9.72
N SER A 135 16.25 8.07 -10.51
CA SER A 135 14.83 7.71 -10.42
C SER A 135 14.64 6.59 -9.42
N LEU A 136 13.88 6.87 -8.35
CA LEU A 136 13.61 5.94 -7.27
C LEU A 136 12.11 5.66 -7.17
N ALA A 137 11.77 4.43 -6.78
CA ALA A 137 10.38 4.09 -6.44
C ALA A 137 10.11 4.25 -4.94
N MET A 138 9.04 4.97 -4.61
CA MET A 138 8.46 4.96 -3.27
C MET A 138 7.34 3.92 -3.21
N LEU A 139 7.53 2.90 -2.36
CA LEU A 139 6.45 2.04 -1.90
C LEU A 139 6.12 2.39 -0.46
N LYS A 140 4.83 2.61 -0.18
CA LYS A 140 4.32 2.84 1.18
C LYS A 140 3.05 2.03 1.42
N PRO A 141 2.90 1.42 2.61
CA PRO A 141 1.63 0.82 2.97
C PRO A 141 0.57 1.91 3.14
N LEU A 142 -0.64 1.62 2.70
CA LEU A 142 -1.82 2.43 2.83
C LEU A 142 -2.88 1.63 3.57
N GLN A 143 -3.26 2.12 4.76
CA GLN A 143 -4.29 1.49 5.57
C GLN A 143 -5.67 1.91 5.07
N THR A 144 -6.45 0.94 4.60
CA THR A 144 -7.80 1.14 4.06
C THR A 144 -8.85 0.40 4.88
N PHE A 145 -10.07 0.91 4.83
CA PHE A 145 -11.25 0.34 5.48
C PHE A 145 -12.34 0.19 4.43
N GLN A 146 -13.13 -0.86 4.56
CA GLN A 146 -14.22 -1.15 3.63
C GLN A 146 -15.47 -0.35 4.01
N CYS A 147 -16.17 0.20 3.00
CA CYS A 147 -17.47 0.84 3.18
C CYS A 147 -18.55 -0.20 3.48
N ARG A 148 -19.21 -0.10 4.64
CA ARG A 148 -20.48 -0.78 4.89
C ARG A 148 -21.63 0.22 4.78
N PRO A 149 -22.77 -0.16 4.17
CA PRO A 149 -24.02 0.55 4.37
C PRO A 149 -24.31 0.59 5.88
N VAL A 150 -24.90 1.71 6.33
CA VAL A 150 -25.45 1.84 7.69
C VAL A 150 -26.74 1.05 7.75
#